data_AF-A0A939WIL4-F1
#
_entry.id   AF-A0A939WIL4-F1
#
_cell.length_a   1.000
_cell.length_b   1.000
_cell.length_c   1.000
_cell.angle_alpha   90.00
_cell.angle_beta   90.00
_cell.angle_gamma   90.00
#
_symmetry.space_group_name_H-M   'P 1'
#
loop_
_entity.id
_entity.type
_entity.pdbx_description
1 polymer ?
#
loop_
_entity_poly.entity_id
_entity_poly.type
_entity_poly.pdbx_seq_one_letter_code
_entity_poly.pdbx_strand_id
1 'polypeptide(L)'
;MKERRNIFLFVVWSKARAFEPEMRAKLEREFDILFETDVSWPRFGFARKLREFYGFGGAFIWWNKARKCGRGPFRVIVVEDKSPTWAHERDTRGQNLLVDVKVHRAKQEFRRLTRHRNCVHASMTADETESELQSLFGCGTEAFLATLPRRRVLCGEYDFVASLGYDCHCATMLRKTGLRSCSSPLDWLTAAPLEMRLKLVETRFAGFLEKGNMKKLEKEPDAPGKGNDHYEDAATGLRFFHDFRETLPFDEAYSQVKAKYDRRIARLYDNVGKSKRTLFVWCDLMRPLPEDGRAVAESRLRAAFPGKDVRLLSVSSDDDFSHIKSPLAEAMHRRTERLRLLIRCLTWPHLTRAGRSAARRQLEKKWGLE
;
A
#
# COMPACT_ATOMS: atom_id res chain seq x y z
N MET A 1 -25.66 22.26 -5.53
CA MET A 1 -24.25 22.62 -5.27
C MET A 1 -23.48 21.33 -5.01
N LYS A 2 -22.37 21.07 -5.73
CA LYS A 2 -21.52 19.91 -5.40
C LYS A 2 -20.87 20.15 -4.04
N GLU A 3 -20.95 19.16 -3.16
CA GLU A 3 -20.29 19.19 -1.86
C GLU A 3 -18.76 19.29 -2.09
N ARG A 4 -18.13 20.33 -1.53
CA ARG A 4 -16.70 20.59 -1.72
C ARG A 4 -15.92 19.66 -0.79
N ARG A 5 -15.02 18.85 -1.35
CA ARG A 5 -14.20 17.91 -0.57
C ARG A 5 -13.15 18.66 0.25
N ASN A 6 -12.91 18.22 1.48
CA ASN A 6 -11.92 18.85 2.37
C ASN A 6 -10.58 18.15 2.20
N ILE A 7 -9.79 18.65 1.25
CA ILE A 7 -8.49 18.09 0.90
C ILE A 7 -7.38 18.87 1.60
N PHE A 8 -6.43 18.14 2.15
CA PHE A 8 -5.25 18.71 2.80
C PHE A 8 -3.99 17.96 2.38
N LEU A 9 -2.87 18.67 2.44
CA LEU A 9 -1.56 18.15 2.07
C LEU A 9 -0.63 18.21 3.28
N PHE A 10 0.09 17.13 3.55
CA PHE A 10 1.17 17.05 4.52
C PHE A 10 2.50 16.83 3.81
N VAL A 11 3.54 17.53 4.27
CA VAL A 11 4.92 17.31 3.84
C VAL A 11 5.78 16.88 5.03
N VAL A 12 6.39 15.71 4.91
CA VAL A 12 7.39 15.19 5.84
C VAL A 12 8.77 15.38 5.22
N TRP A 13 9.49 16.40 5.66
CA TRP A 13 10.79 16.76 5.09
C TRP A 13 11.86 15.69 5.40
N SER A 14 12.97 15.69 4.66
CA SER A 14 13.93 14.58 4.68
C SER A 14 14.50 14.25 6.07
N LYS A 15 14.60 15.22 6.99
CA LYS A 15 15.04 14.99 8.38
C LYS A 15 13.95 14.45 9.32
N ALA A 16 12.68 14.48 8.91
CA ALA A 16 11.56 13.89 9.66
C ALA A 16 11.22 12.46 9.21
N ARG A 17 11.87 11.93 8.16
CA ARG A 17 11.53 10.63 7.55
C ARG A 17 11.53 9.46 8.55
N ALA A 18 12.38 9.52 9.59
CA ALA A 18 12.45 8.51 10.63
C ALA A 18 11.15 8.37 11.45
N PHE A 19 10.30 9.41 11.47
CA PHE A 19 9.03 9.45 12.21
C PHE A 19 7.80 9.18 11.32
N GLU A 20 8.02 8.78 10.06
CA GLU A 20 6.92 8.50 9.12
C GLU A 20 5.94 7.43 9.60
N PRO A 21 6.38 6.30 10.18
CA PRO A 21 5.44 5.28 10.66
C PRO A 21 4.43 5.84 11.66
N GLU A 22 4.87 6.67 12.61
CA GLU A 22 4.04 7.30 13.62
C GLU A 22 3.10 8.35 13.01
N MET A 23 3.62 9.18 12.11
CA MET A 23 2.82 10.20 11.43
C MET A 23 1.74 9.56 10.56
N ARG A 24 2.12 8.57 9.75
CA ARG A 24 1.22 7.85 8.86
C ARG A 24 0.15 7.11 9.65
N ALA A 25 0.50 6.43 10.74
CA ALA A 25 -0.46 5.75 11.60
C ALA A 25 -1.47 6.72 12.23
N LYS A 26 -1.08 7.97 12.55
CA LYS A 26 -2.04 8.99 13.00
C LYS A 26 -2.95 9.43 11.86
N LEU A 27 -2.39 9.75 10.70
CA LEU A 27 -3.18 10.21 9.55
C LEU A 27 -4.22 9.16 9.14
N GLU A 28 -3.86 7.87 9.14
CA GLU A 28 -4.79 6.77 8.83
C GLU A 28 -5.95 6.61 9.83
N ARG A 29 -5.79 7.11 11.07
CA ARG A 29 -6.87 7.07 12.07
C ARG A 29 -7.86 8.21 11.92
N GLU A 30 -7.43 9.34 11.37
CA GLU A 30 -8.21 10.59 11.36
C GLU A 30 -8.71 11.00 9.96
N PHE A 31 -8.07 10.49 8.89
CA PHE A 31 -8.32 10.90 7.51
C PHE A 31 -8.28 9.73 6.52
N ASP A 32 -8.89 9.95 5.35
CA ASP A 32 -8.68 9.10 4.17
C ASP A 32 -7.39 9.54 3.48
N ILE A 33 -6.34 8.71 3.50
CA ILE A 33 -5.11 8.96 2.72
C ILE A 33 -5.42 8.68 1.24
N LEU A 34 -5.40 9.73 0.42
CA LEU A 34 -5.72 9.66 -1.01
C LEU A 34 -4.49 9.38 -1.88
N PHE A 35 -3.33 9.91 -1.48
CA PHE A 35 -2.11 9.84 -2.26
C PHE A 35 -0.89 9.96 -1.35
N GLU A 36 0.14 9.21 -1.68
CA GLU A 36 1.38 9.19 -0.92
C GLU A 36 2.54 8.95 -1.89
N THR A 37 3.50 9.87 -1.94
CA THR A 37 4.68 9.75 -2.81
C THR A 37 5.91 10.42 -2.20
N ASP A 38 7.07 9.99 -2.68
CA ASP A 38 8.34 10.68 -2.42
C ASP A 38 8.59 11.72 -3.53
N VAL A 39 8.86 12.95 -3.13
CA VAL A 39 9.24 14.06 -4.00
C VAL A 39 10.70 14.39 -3.75
N SER A 40 11.43 14.65 -4.84
CA SER A 40 12.83 15.09 -4.79
C SER A 40 13.00 16.38 -5.54
N TRP A 41 13.63 17.36 -4.89
CA TRP A 41 14.09 18.57 -5.54
C TRP A 41 15.61 18.54 -5.72
N PRO A 42 16.16 19.25 -6.72
CA PRO A 42 17.60 19.40 -6.86
C PRO A 42 18.23 19.93 -5.57
N ARG A 43 19.30 19.28 -5.10
CA ARG A 43 20.03 19.70 -3.89
C ARG A 43 20.55 21.13 -4.03
N PHE A 44 21.07 21.44 -5.21
CA PHE A 44 21.41 22.80 -5.63
C PHE A 44 20.12 23.53 -6.07
N GLY A 45 19.77 24.61 -5.38
CA GLY A 45 18.52 25.33 -5.61
C GLY A 45 17.35 24.95 -4.69
N PHE A 46 17.53 24.03 -3.74
CA PHE A 46 16.48 23.63 -2.78
C PHE A 46 15.89 24.83 -2.02
N ALA A 47 16.72 25.80 -1.60
CA ALA A 47 16.25 27.00 -0.92
C ALA A 47 15.40 27.91 -1.83
N ARG A 48 15.67 27.94 -3.13
CA ARG A 48 14.84 28.63 -4.12
C ARG A 48 13.49 27.92 -4.27
N LYS A 49 13.48 26.59 -4.34
CA LYS A 49 12.24 25.79 -4.37
C LYS A 49 11.39 25.97 -3.11
N LEU A 50 12.00 26.07 -1.93
CA LEU A 50 11.28 26.44 -0.70
C LEU A 50 10.61 27.82 -0.82
N ARG A 51 11.30 28.81 -1.41
CA ARG A 51 10.71 30.13 -1.62
C ARG A 51 9.52 30.09 -2.58
N GLU A 52 9.64 29.33 -3.67
CA GLU A 52 8.55 29.11 -4.63
C GLU A 52 7.35 28.39 -3.98
N PHE A 53 7.62 27.44 -3.08
CA PHE A 53 6.57 26.64 -2.41
C PHE A 53 5.85 27.40 -1.30
N TYR A 54 6.57 28.08 -0.40
CA TYR A 54 5.96 28.75 0.76
C TYR A 54 5.54 30.20 0.49
N GLY A 55 6.09 30.82 -0.55
CA GLY A 55 5.90 32.23 -0.84
C GLY A 55 6.56 33.18 0.19
N PHE A 56 6.91 34.38 -0.28
CA PHE A 56 7.43 35.50 0.53
C PHE A 56 8.78 35.24 1.24
N GLY A 57 9.35 36.28 1.86
CA GLY A 57 10.55 36.17 2.70
C GLY A 57 11.91 36.15 1.97
N GLY A 58 12.93 36.70 2.64
CA GLY A 58 14.29 36.84 2.10
C GLY A 58 15.05 35.52 1.97
N ALA A 59 16.13 35.52 1.17
CA ALA A 59 16.92 34.33 0.85
C ALA A 59 17.45 33.57 2.09
N PHE A 60 17.80 34.31 3.15
CA PHE A 60 18.37 33.75 4.37
C PHE A 60 17.41 32.84 5.15
N ILE A 61 16.11 33.19 5.19
CA ILE A 61 15.07 32.38 5.86
C ILE A 61 15.00 30.99 5.25
N TRP A 62 14.96 30.94 3.92
CA TRP A 62 14.83 29.68 3.18
C TRP A 62 16.10 28.85 3.20
N TRP A 63 17.27 29.49 3.20
CA TRP A 63 18.54 28.80 3.42
C TRP A 63 18.59 28.10 4.79
N ASN A 64 18.21 28.80 5.86
CA ASN A 64 18.17 28.24 7.21
C ASN A 64 17.13 27.12 7.33
N LYS A 65 15.95 27.29 6.73
CA LYS A 65 14.93 26.23 6.68
C LYS A 65 15.45 25.00 5.95
N ALA A 66 16.08 25.14 4.78
CA ALA A 66 16.65 24.02 4.01
C ALA A 66 17.66 23.21 4.84
N ARG A 67 18.49 23.88 5.65
CA ARG A 67 19.43 23.21 6.56
C ARG A 67 18.71 22.43 7.66
N LYS A 68 17.62 22.99 8.19
CA LYS A 68 16.84 22.41 9.30
C LYS A 68 15.93 21.26 8.86
N CYS A 69 15.24 21.37 7.73
CA CYS A 69 14.35 20.34 7.20
C CYS A 69 15.09 19.25 6.40
N GLY A 70 16.30 19.57 5.94
CA GLY A 70 17.09 18.71 5.06
C GLY A 70 16.76 18.96 3.58
N ARG A 71 17.65 18.47 2.70
CA ARG A 71 17.59 18.65 1.24
C ARG A 71 17.51 17.33 0.48
N GLY A 72 17.17 16.24 1.18
CA GLY A 72 16.97 14.92 0.57
C GLY A 72 15.53 14.75 0.08
N PRO A 73 15.20 13.57 -0.47
CA PRO A 73 13.82 13.20 -0.79
C PRO A 73 12.91 13.36 0.43
N PHE A 74 11.74 13.94 0.20
CA PHE A 74 10.72 14.17 1.23
C PHE A 74 9.41 13.54 0.81
N ARG A 75 8.56 13.25 1.80
CA ARG A 75 7.28 12.57 1.59
C ARG A 75 6.15 13.58 1.52
N VAL A 76 5.29 13.44 0.53
CA VAL A 76 4.04 14.18 0.40
C VAL A 76 2.88 13.20 0.61
N ILE A 77 1.95 13.57 1.49
CA ILE A 77 0.75 12.79 1.80
C ILE A 77 -0.45 13.70 1.59
N VAL A 78 -1.34 13.34 0.67
CA VAL A 78 -2.61 14.06 0.45
C VAL A 78 -3.72 13.27 1.12
N VAL A 79 -4.52 13.96 1.93
CA VAL A 79 -5.58 13.37 2.73
C VAL A 79 -6.90 14.08 2.49
N GLU A 80 -8.00 13.37 2.72
CA GLU A 80 -9.34 13.93 2.78
C GLU A 80 -9.91 13.78 4.18
N ASP A 81 -10.49 14.86 4.68
CA ASP A 81 -11.34 14.83 5.85
C ASP A 81 -12.82 14.71 5.46
N LYS A 82 -13.42 13.57 5.79
CA LYS A 82 -14.85 13.30 5.58
C LYS A 82 -15.76 13.99 6.59
N SER A 83 -15.22 14.47 7.70
CA SER A 83 -15.96 15.06 8.82
C SER A 83 -15.15 16.21 9.44
N PRO A 84 -14.93 17.30 8.68
CA PRO A 84 -14.12 18.40 9.16
C PRO A 84 -14.78 19.08 10.35
N THR A 85 -13.96 19.51 11.29
CA THR A 85 -14.39 20.38 12.40
C THR A 85 -13.62 21.67 12.30
N TRP A 86 -14.33 22.79 12.15
CA TRP A 86 -13.70 24.09 11.91
C TRP A 86 -13.53 24.88 13.19
N ALA A 87 -12.38 25.52 13.36
CA ALA A 87 -12.12 26.48 14.42
C ALA A 87 -11.23 27.63 13.92
N HIS A 88 -11.31 28.77 14.60
CA HIS A 88 -10.40 29.88 14.34
C HIS A 88 -9.10 29.67 15.09
N GLU A 89 -7.98 29.65 14.36
CA GLU A 89 -6.63 29.55 14.92
C GLU A 89 -5.78 30.72 14.47
N ARG A 90 -4.88 31.18 15.34
CA ARG A 90 -3.92 32.23 14.98
C ARG A 90 -2.74 31.64 14.23
N ASP A 91 -2.49 32.16 13.03
CA ASP A 91 -1.31 31.83 12.26
C ASP A 91 -0.04 32.46 12.87
N THR A 92 1.13 32.17 12.29
CA THR A 92 2.41 32.73 12.79
C THR A 92 2.55 34.24 12.59
N ARG A 93 1.65 34.87 11.83
CA ARG A 93 1.57 36.31 11.59
C ARG A 93 0.46 36.96 12.42
N GLY A 94 -0.21 36.20 13.30
CA GLY A 94 -1.28 36.67 14.18
C GLY A 94 -2.65 36.78 13.52
N GLN A 95 -2.82 36.30 12.28
CA GLN A 95 -4.09 36.31 11.55
C GLN A 95 -4.97 35.15 12.04
N ASN A 96 -6.26 35.43 12.25
CA ASN A 96 -7.25 34.39 12.54
C ASN A 96 -7.62 33.68 11.25
N LEU A 97 -7.23 32.42 11.13
CA LEU A 97 -7.59 31.54 10.02
C LEU A 97 -8.63 30.53 10.49
N LEU A 98 -9.67 30.35 9.68
CA LEU A 98 -10.59 29.22 9.86
C LEU A 98 -9.91 27.96 9.33
N VAL A 99 -9.61 27.02 10.23
CA VAL A 99 -8.84 25.81 9.91
C VAL A 99 -9.56 24.56 10.39
N ASP A 100 -9.22 23.43 9.78
CA ASP A 100 -9.64 22.13 10.29
C ASP A 100 -8.86 21.78 11.57
N VAL A 101 -9.60 21.52 12.65
CA VAL A 101 -9.06 21.24 13.98
C VAL A 101 -8.19 19.98 13.99
N LYS A 102 -8.57 18.93 13.27
CA LYS A 102 -7.80 17.68 13.21
C LYS A 102 -6.50 17.89 12.45
N VAL A 103 -6.55 18.59 11.31
CA VAL A 103 -5.35 18.92 10.51
C VAL A 103 -4.39 19.81 11.31
N HIS A 104 -4.92 20.86 11.97
CA HIS A 104 -4.12 21.73 12.83
C HIS A 104 -3.47 20.94 13.97
N ARG A 105 -4.24 20.12 14.69
CA ARG A 105 -3.75 19.28 15.78
C ARG A 105 -2.67 18.31 15.31
N ALA A 106 -2.88 17.62 14.18
CA ALA A 106 -1.91 16.71 13.59
C ALA A 106 -0.59 17.40 13.25
N LYS A 107 -0.65 18.59 12.64
CA LYS A 107 0.53 19.42 12.37
C LYS A 107 1.30 19.75 13.65
N GLN A 108 0.62 20.15 14.73
CA GLN A 108 1.29 20.49 15.99
C GLN A 108 1.91 19.25 16.66
N GLU A 109 1.21 18.12 16.67
CA GLU A 109 1.74 16.85 17.18
C GLU A 109 2.99 16.41 16.41
N PHE A 110 2.99 16.50 15.07
CA PHE A 110 4.14 16.14 14.25
C PHE A 110 5.34 17.07 14.46
N ARG A 111 5.10 18.36 14.73
CA ARG A 111 6.16 19.30 15.11
C ARG A 111 6.76 18.98 16.48
N ARG A 112 5.95 18.54 17.45
CA ARG A 112 6.42 18.08 18.76
C ARG A 112 7.22 16.78 18.63
N LEU A 113 6.70 15.82 17.85
CA LEU A 113 7.34 14.53 17.60
C LEU A 113 8.74 14.68 17.00
N THR A 114 8.87 15.53 15.99
CA THR A 114 10.16 15.83 15.35
C THR A 114 11.06 16.78 16.15
N ARG A 115 10.56 17.31 17.29
CA ARG A 115 11.17 18.39 18.09
C ARG A 115 11.59 19.61 17.24
N HIS A 116 10.97 19.79 16.07
CA HIS A 116 11.44 20.79 15.11
C HIS A 116 10.35 21.25 14.12
N ARG A 117 9.89 22.50 14.28
CA ARG A 117 8.78 23.08 13.47
C ARG A 117 8.98 23.09 11.96
N ASN A 118 10.23 23.10 11.48
CA ASN A 118 10.53 23.13 10.05
C ASN A 118 10.56 21.75 9.38
N CYS A 119 10.48 20.66 10.15
CA CYS A 119 10.63 19.31 9.62
C CYS A 119 9.30 18.72 9.12
N VAL A 120 8.18 19.39 9.40
CA VAL A 120 6.85 19.02 8.89
C VAL A 120 6.10 20.26 8.44
N HIS A 121 5.31 20.12 7.38
CA HIS A 121 4.35 21.13 6.91
C HIS A 121 2.99 20.48 6.66
N ALA A 122 1.94 21.28 6.76
CA ALA A 122 0.61 20.90 6.34
C ALA A 122 -0.16 22.14 5.86
N SER A 123 -0.92 22.01 4.79
CA SER A 123 -1.86 23.03 4.34
C SER A 123 -3.01 23.16 5.34
N MET A 124 -3.38 24.38 5.68
CA MET A 124 -4.41 24.70 6.69
C MET A 124 -5.72 25.18 6.04
N THR A 125 -5.66 25.61 4.78
CA THR A 125 -6.82 26.10 4.01
C THR A 125 -6.89 25.43 2.64
N ALA A 126 -8.06 25.55 1.98
CA ALA A 126 -8.24 25.08 0.62
C ALA A 126 -7.29 25.82 -0.36
N ASP A 127 -7.09 27.12 -0.17
CA ASP A 127 -6.23 27.93 -1.04
C ASP A 127 -4.74 27.60 -0.88
N GLU A 128 -4.29 27.30 0.34
CA GLU A 128 -2.95 26.75 0.57
C GLU A 128 -2.80 25.40 -0.13
N THR A 129 -3.78 24.52 0.01
CA THR A 129 -3.76 23.19 -0.64
C THR A 129 -3.66 23.31 -2.16
N GLU A 130 -4.46 24.20 -2.75
CA GLU A 130 -4.46 24.50 -4.19
C GLU A 130 -3.08 24.96 -4.66
N SER A 131 -2.52 25.97 -3.99
CA SER A 131 -1.23 26.57 -4.35
C SER A 131 -0.08 25.57 -4.20
N GLU A 132 -0.11 24.75 -3.16
CA GLU A 132 0.92 23.75 -2.87
C GLU A 132 0.90 22.58 -3.86
N LEU A 133 -0.30 22.10 -4.23
CA LEU A 133 -0.45 21.09 -5.28
C LEU A 133 0.01 21.62 -6.63
N GLN A 134 -0.30 22.88 -6.96
CA GLN A 134 0.18 23.50 -8.18
C GLN A 134 1.71 23.63 -8.19
N SER A 135 2.31 24.01 -7.06
CA SER A 135 3.76 24.12 -6.91
C SER A 135 4.49 22.78 -7.02
N LEU A 136 3.92 21.71 -6.46
CA LEU A 136 4.54 20.38 -6.41
C LEU A 136 4.28 19.53 -7.66
N PHE A 137 3.06 19.61 -8.22
CA PHE A 137 2.57 18.70 -9.25
C PHE A 137 2.07 19.41 -10.51
N GLY A 138 2.17 20.74 -10.56
CA GLY A 138 1.81 21.54 -11.75
C GLY A 138 0.31 21.65 -12.01
N CYS A 139 -0.54 21.20 -11.08
CA CYS A 139 -1.99 21.22 -11.23
C CYS A 139 -2.70 21.57 -9.92
N GLY A 140 -3.86 22.21 -10.04
CA GLY A 140 -4.75 22.55 -8.92
C GLY A 140 -5.42 21.32 -8.30
N THR A 141 -6.16 21.50 -7.21
CA THR A 141 -6.73 20.41 -6.39
C THR A 141 -7.65 19.51 -7.21
N GLU A 142 -8.61 20.07 -7.94
CA GLU A 142 -9.55 19.27 -8.74
C GLU A 142 -8.85 18.49 -9.86
N ALA A 143 -7.93 19.14 -10.56
CA ALA A 143 -7.13 18.49 -11.60
C ALA A 143 -6.24 17.39 -11.01
N PHE A 144 -5.58 17.66 -9.89
CA PHE A 144 -4.77 16.69 -9.16
C PHE A 144 -5.60 15.48 -8.73
N LEU A 145 -6.76 15.69 -8.10
CA LEU A 145 -7.69 14.63 -7.73
C LEU A 145 -8.18 13.79 -8.92
N ALA A 146 -8.30 14.41 -10.10
CA ALA A 146 -8.64 13.71 -11.34
C ALA A 146 -7.46 12.89 -11.91
N THR A 147 -6.20 13.31 -11.65
CA THR A 147 -4.99 12.55 -12.01
C THR A 147 -4.69 11.41 -11.05
N LEU A 148 -5.10 11.54 -9.78
CA LEU A 148 -5.05 10.42 -8.86
C LEU A 148 -5.71 9.25 -9.57
N PRO A 149 -5.15 8.04 -9.50
CA PRO A 149 -5.97 6.88 -9.78
C PRO A 149 -7.16 7.10 -8.87
N ARG A 150 -8.32 7.40 -9.47
CA ARG A 150 -9.57 7.49 -8.73
C ARG A 150 -9.47 6.30 -7.78
N ARG A 151 -9.90 6.44 -6.54
CA ARG A 151 -10.36 5.27 -5.81
C ARG A 151 -11.62 4.73 -6.52
N ARG A 152 -11.54 4.46 -7.83
CA ARG A 152 -11.65 3.10 -8.29
C ARG A 152 -10.94 2.23 -7.22
N VAL A 153 -11.58 1.70 -6.17
CA VAL A 153 -12.53 0.58 -6.28
C VAL A 153 -12.30 -0.10 -7.61
N LEU A 154 -12.10 -1.40 -7.70
CA LEU A 154 -12.12 -1.96 -9.04
C LEU A 154 -13.50 -1.64 -9.68
N CYS A 155 -13.48 -0.66 -10.57
CA CYS A 155 -14.53 0.35 -10.69
C CYS A 155 -15.56 -0.14 -11.66
N GLY A 156 -16.78 -0.26 -11.15
CA GLY A 156 -17.97 -0.57 -11.91
C GLY A 156 -18.65 -1.84 -11.41
N GLU A 157 -17.88 -2.83 -10.96
CA GLU A 157 -18.41 -4.17 -10.72
C GLU A 157 -18.21 -4.76 -9.32
N TYR A 158 -17.12 -4.47 -8.60
CA TYR A 158 -16.85 -5.12 -7.31
C TYR A 158 -16.56 -4.11 -6.20
N ASP A 159 -17.30 -4.19 -5.11
CA ASP A 159 -17.17 -3.30 -3.95
C ASP A 159 -15.91 -3.63 -3.12
N PHE A 160 -15.49 -4.89 -3.14
CA PHE A 160 -14.32 -5.37 -2.41
C PHE A 160 -13.51 -6.40 -3.21
N VAL A 161 -12.19 -6.30 -3.10
CA VAL A 161 -11.24 -7.22 -3.73
C VAL A 161 -10.29 -7.76 -2.68
N ALA A 162 -10.17 -9.08 -2.59
CA ALA A 162 -9.33 -9.78 -1.62
C ALA A 162 -8.36 -10.76 -2.30
N SER A 163 -7.12 -10.80 -1.82
CA SER A 163 -6.16 -11.80 -2.27
C SER A 163 -6.45 -13.16 -1.65
N LEU A 164 -6.45 -14.21 -2.48
CA LEU A 164 -6.18 -15.59 -2.08
C LEU A 164 -4.78 -16.05 -2.50
N GLY A 165 -4.09 -15.35 -3.42
CA GLY A 165 -3.00 -15.86 -4.26
C GLY A 165 -1.86 -16.63 -3.58
N TYR A 166 -1.15 -17.44 -4.36
CA TYR A 166 -0.17 -18.42 -3.87
C TYR A 166 0.95 -17.79 -3.06
N ASP A 167 1.35 -16.57 -3.41
CA ASP A 167 2.42 -15.83 -2.75
C ASP A 167 2.15 -14.31 -2.64
N CYS A 168 3.14 -13.57 -2.14
CA CYS A 168 3.09 -12.13 -1.93
C CYS A 168 2.96 -11.30 -3.22
N HIS A 169 3.17 -11.89 -4.39
CA HIS A 169 3.02 -11.23 -5.68
C HIS A 169 1.58 -10.77 -5.89
N CYS A 170 0.59 -11.57 -5.49
CA CYS A 170 -0.82 -11.23 -5.62
C CYS A 170 -1.13 -9.89 -4.91
N ALA A 171 -0.72 -9.76 -3.64
CA ALA A 171 -0.91 -8.54 -2.87
C ALA A 171 -0.15 -7.34 -3.50
N THR A 172 1.05 -7.58 -4.03
CA THR A 172 1.83 -6.56 -4.75
C THR A 172 1.13 -6.09 -6.01
N MET A 173 0.60 -7.01 -6.81
CA MET A 173 -0.16 -6.73 -8.03
C MET A 173 -1.38 -5.89 -7.70
N LEU A 174 -2.23 -6.35 -6.76
CA LEU A 174 -3.44 -5.64 -6.33
C LEU A 174 -3.12 -4.23 -5.82
N ARG A 175 -2.00 -4.06 -5.09
CA ARG A 175 -1.54 -2.73 -4.64
C ARG A 175 -1.15 -1.85 -5.82
N LYS A 176 -0.33 -2.37 -6.75
CA LYS A 176 0.17 -1.63 -7.93
C LYS A 176 -0.92 -1.33 -8.97
N THR A 177 -2.11 -1.93 -8.87
CA THR A 177 -3.27 -1.66 -9.73
C THR A 177 -4.37 -0.87 -9.02
N GLY A 178 -4.17 -0.47 -7.76
CA GLY A 178 -5.16 0.28 -6.97
C GLY A 178 -6.34 -0.56 -6.48
N LEU A 179 -6.31 -1.88 -6.65
CA LEU A 179 -7.41 -2.79 -6.31
C LEU A 179 -7.41 -3.17 -4.84
N ARG A 180 -6.24 -3.09 -4.20
CA ARG A 180 -6.07 -3.45 -2.80
C ARG A 180 -6.52 -2.31 -1.89
N SER A 181 -7.70 -2.44 -1.28
CA SER A 181 -8.23 -1.46 -0.33
C SER A 181 -7.61 -1.57 1.07
N CYS A 182 -7.16 -2.76 1.47
CA CYS A 182 -6.52 -3.03 2.76
C CYS A 182 -5.67 -4.31 2.69
N SER A 183 -4.90 -4.62 3.75
CA SER A 183 -4.18 -5.89 3.81
C SER A 183 -5.10 -7.05 4.23
N SER A 184 -5.24 -8.05 3.35
CA SER A 184 -6.00 -9.29 3.60
C SER A 184 -5.22 -10.28 4.49
N PRO A 185 -5.88 -11.27 5.17
CA PRO A 185 -5.19 -12.32 5.93
C PRO A 185 -4.24 -13.18 5.12
N LEU A 186 -4.46 -13.32 3.82
CA LEU A 186 -3.61 -14.13 2.94
C LEU A 186 -2.63 -13.27 2.13
N ASP A 187 -2.61 -11.95 2.37
CA ASP A 187 -1.58 -11.09 1.81
C ASP A 187 -0.24 -11.43 2.46
N TRP A 188 0.81 -11.51 1.63
CA TRP A 188 2.19 -11.73 2.05
C TRP A 188 2.54 -13.15 2.53
N LEU A 189 1.59 -14.09 2.51
CA LEU A 189 1.82 -15.50 2.82
C LEU A 189 2.09 -16.31 1.55
N THR A 190 2.91 -17.36 1.66
CA THR A 190 3.26 -18.24 0.53
C THR A 190 3.10 -19.74 0.83
N ALA A 191 3.40 -20.57 -0.17
CA ALA A 191 3.53 -22.03 -0.17
C ALA A 191 2.23 -22.85 -0.13
N ALA A 192 1.17 -22.38 0.53
CA ALA A 192 -0.07 -23.17 0.59
C ALA A 192 -0.85 -23.13 -0.75
N PRO A 193 -1.36 -24.28 -1.24
CA PRO A 193 -2.14 -24.35 -2.47
C PRO A 193 -3.51 -23.68 -2.30
N LEU A 194 -4.20 -23.45 -3.43
CA LEU A 194 -5.55 -22.86 -3.44
C LEU A 194 -6.51 -23.62 -2.52
N GLU A 195 -6.46 -24.96 -2.55
CA GLU A 195 -7.30 -25.83 -1.74
C GLU A 195 -7.24 -25.50 -0.24
N MET A 196 -6.04 -25.36 0.31
CA MET A 196 -5.85 -25.02 1.71
C MET A 196 -6.37 -23.61 2.03
N ARG A 197 -6.17 -22.67 1.11
CA ARG A 197 -6.62 -21.28 1.29
C ARG A 197 -8.14 -21.15 1.21
N LEU A 198 -8.80 -21.95 0.38
CA LEU A 198 -10.26 -22.08 0.37
C LEU A 198 -10.75 -22.67 1.69
N LYS A 199 -10.13 -23.76 2.17
CA LYS A 199 -10.46 -24.37 3.47
C LYS A 199 -10.36 -23.35 4.61
N LEU A 200 -9.33 -22.49 4.62
CA LEU A 200 -9.20 -21.43 5.61
C LEU A 200 -10.34 -20.41 5.53
N VAL A 201 -10.79 -20.03 4.33
CA VAL A 201 -11.95 -19.14 4.19
C VAL A 201 -13.23 -19.81 4.66
N GLU A 202 -13.48 -21.06 4.27
CA GLU A 202 -14.68 -21.81 4.68
C GLU A 202 -14.79 -22.01 6.19
N THR A 203 -13.66 -22.32 6.82
CA THR A 203 -13.58 -22.59 8.26
C THR A 203 -13.38 -21.32 9.09
N ARG A 204 -13.47 -20.13 8.48
CA ARG A 204 -13.22 -18.84 9.14
C ARG A 204 -11.85 -18.78 9.85
N PHE A 205 -10.85 -19.38 9.21
CA PHE A 205 -9.46 -19.49 9.68
C PHE A 205 -9.33 -20.26 11.00
N ALA A 206 -10.21 -21.25 11.25
CA ALA A 206 -10.06 -22.14 12.40
C ALA A 206 -8.74 -22.91 12.32
N GLY A 207 -7.98 -22.94 13.42
CA GLY A 207 -6.69 -23.61 13.51
C GLY A 207 -5.55 -22.94 12.72
N PHE A 208 -5.78 -21.74 12.17
CA PHE A 208 -4.74 -20.95 11.52
C PHE A 208 -3.83 -20.29 12.53
N LEU A 209 -2.51 -20.37 12.32
CA LEU A 209 -1.51 -19.65 13.12
C LEU A 209 -1.58 -20.03 14.61
N GLU A 210 -1.81 -21.31 14.91
CA GLU A 210 -1.76 -21.82 16.27
C GLU A 210 -0.31 -21.93 16.74
N LYS A 211 -0.02 -21.48 17.96
CA LYS A 211 1.35 -21.40 18.50
C LYS A 211 2.12 -22.73 18.36
N GLY A 212 1.46 -23.84 18.67
CA GLY A 212 2.05 -25.19 18.60
C GLY A 212 2.35 -25.68 17.18
N ASN A 213 1.75 -25.08 16.15
CA ASN A 213 1.98 -25.45 14.76
C ASN A 213 3.15 -24.67 14.14
N MET A 214 3.63 -23.61 14.79
CA MET A 214 4.65 -22.73 14.23
C MET A 214 6.04 -23.36 14.27
N LYS A 215 6.60 -23.63 13.09
CA LYS A 215 7.95 -24.15 12.91
C LYS A 215 8.86 -23.08 12.35
N LYS A 216 9.94 -22.77 13.06
CA LYS A 216 10.99 -21.88 12.54
C LYS A 216 11.69 -22.56 11.38
N LEU A 217 11.83 -21.84 10.27
CA LEU A 217 12.55 -22.30 9.08
C LEU A 217 13.97 -21.75 9.09
N GLU A 218 14.89 -22.49 8.48
CA GLU A 218 16.24 -22.00 8.22
C GLU A 218 16.20 -20.88 7.18
N LYS A 219 17.02 -19.86 7.41
CA LYS A 219 17.09 -18.68 6.56
C LYS A 219 18.38 -18.68 5.75
N GLU A 220 18.25 -18.88 4.45
CA GLU A 220 19.39 -18.68 3.55
C GLU A 220 19.81 -17.20 3.50
N PRO A 221 21.10 -16.89 3.22
CA PRO A 221 21.62 -15.52 3.20
C PRO A 221 20.84 -14.54 2.29
N ASP A 222 20.26 -15.04 1.20
CA ASP A 222 19.51 -14.26 0.20
C ASP A 222 17.98 -14.35 0.37
N ALA A 223 17.49 -14.98 1.45
CA ALA A 223 16.07 -15.25 1.62
C ALA A 223 15.26 -13.93 1.80
N PRO A 224 14.01 -13.87 1.30
CA PRO A 224 13.18 -12.67 1.39
C PRO A 224 12.90 -12.27 2.85
N GLY A 225 12.52 -11.01 3.09
CA GLY A 225 12.15 -10.56 4.44
C GLY A 225 13.35 -10.34 5.37
N LYS A 226 14.26 -9.44 4.97
CA LYS A 226 15.37 -8.98 5.83
C LYS A 226 14.83 -8.50 7.20
N GLY A 227 15.50 -8.89 8.28
CA GLY A 227 15.11 -8.56 9.65
C GLY A 227 13.91 -9.32 10.19
N ASN A 228 13.46 -10.38 9.51
CA ASN A 228 12.41 -11.27 9.99
C ASN A 228 12.85 -12.74 9.97
N ASP A 229 12.55 -13.44 11.06
CA ASP A 229 12.61 -14.89 11.14
C ASP A 229 11.55 -15.50 10.22
N HIS A 230 11.87 -16.65 9.65
CA HIS A 230 10.97 -17.38 8.78
C HIS A 230 10.25 -18.45 9.58
N TYR A 231 8.93 -18.49 9.44
CA TYR A 231 8.11 -19.51 10.08
C TYR A 231 7.18 -20.17 9.08
N GLU A 232 6.82 -21.41 9.36
CA GLU A 232 5.76 -22.15 8.69
C GLU A 232 4.71 -22.54 9.72
N ASP A 233 3.43 -22.37 9.39
CA ASP A 233 2.34 -23.03 10.12
C ASP A 233 2.21 -24.45 9.58
N ALA A 234 2.67 -25.44 10.35
CA ALA A 234 2.73 -26.83 9.92
C ALA A 234 1.36 -27.45 9.61
N ALA A 235 0.26 -26.90 10.12
CA ALA A 235 -1.08 -27.40 9.84
C ALA A 235 -1.60 -26.93 8.47
N THR A 236 -1.16 -25.76 8.00
CA THR A 236 -1.62 -25.15 6.74
C THR A 236 -0.55 -25.14 5.65
N GLY A 237 0.72 -25.32 6.00
CA GLY A 237 1.86 -25.14 5.12
C GLY A 237 2.10 -23.68 4.71
N LEU A 238 1.40 -22.72 5.31
CA LEU A 238 1.60 -21.29 5.02
C LEU A 238 2.92 -20.82 5.62
N ARG A 239 3.70 -20.09 4.82
CA ARG A 239 4.99 -19.51 5.25
C ARG A 239 4.91 -18.02 5.47
N PHE A 240 5.58 -17.57 6.54
CA PHE A 240 5.62 -16.22 7.06
C PHE A 240 7.04 -15.67 6.97
N PHE A 241 7.31 -14.86 5.94
CA PHE A 241 8.64 -14.25 5.73
C PHE A 241 8.73 -12.79 6.17
N HIS A 242 7.60 -12.16 6.51
CA HIS A 242 7.50 -10.71 6.69
C HIS A 242 6.93 -10.28 8.04
N ASP A 243 6.69 -11.25 8.94
CA ASP A 243 5.83 -11.03 10.09
C ASP A 243 6.54 -11.14 11.43
N PHE A 244 7.50 -12.07 11.58
CA PHE A 244 8.19 -12.34 12.84
C PHE A 244 9.54 -11.63 12.87
N ARG A 245 9.67 -10.53 13.62
CA ARG A 245 10.92 -9.78 13.70
C ARG A 245 12.01 -10.58 14.40
N GLU A 246 13.21 -10.63 13.82
CA GLU A 246 14.39 -11.30 14.41
C GLU A 246 14.81 -10.68 15.75
N THR A 247 14.44 -9.41 15.97
CA THR A 247 14.79 -8.66 17.17
C THR A 247 13.92 -9.00 18.38
N LEU A 248 12.88 -9.82 18.21
CA LEU A 248 11.92 -10.14 19.27
C LEU A 248 11.98 -11.65 19.59
N PRO A 249 11.86 -12.03 20.87
CA PRO A 249 11.61 -13.42 21.24
C PRO A 249 10.34 -13.95 20.56
N PHE A 250 10.32 -15.24 20.23
CA PHE A 250 9.22 -15.86 19.49
C PHE A 250 7.84 -15.61 20.12
N ASP A 251 7.73 -15.73 21.44
CA ASP A 251 6.45 -15.58 22.14
C ASP A 251 5.86 -14.15 22.03
N GLU A 252 6.73 -13.14 22.08
CA GLU A 252 6.33 -11.75 21.91
C GLU A 252 5.95 -11.47 20.45
N ALA A 253 6.80 -11.91 19.51
CA ALA A 253 6.53 -11.77 18.08
C ALA A 253 5.22 -12.49 17.69
N TYR A 254 5.02 -13.72 18.17
CA TYR A 254 3.83 -14.52 17.95
C TYR A 254 2.58 -13.79 18.44
N SER A 255 2.58 -13.26 19.66
CA SER A 255 1.43 -12.54 20.21
C SER A 255 1.05 -11.33 19.34
N GLN A 256 2.04 -10.57 18.87
CA GLN A 256 1.81 -9.44 17.96
C GLN A 256 1.30 -9.88 16.59
N VAL A 257 1.88 -10.94 16.03
CA VAL A 257 1.52 -11.48 14.72
C VAL A 257 0.11 -12.08 14.74
N LYS A 258 -0.24 -12.87 15.77
CA LYS A 258 -1.57 -13.44 15.96
C LYS A 258 -2.64 -12.36 16.06
N ALA A 259 -2.44 -11.37 16.94
CA ALA A 259 -3.38 -10.25 17.08
C ALA A 259 -3.54 -9.44 15.77
N LYS A 260 -2.46 -9.29 14.98
CA LYS A 260 -2.51 -8.65 13.66
C LYS A 260 -3.37 -9.46 12.68
N TYR A 261 -3.18 -10.78 12.61
CA TYR A 261 -3.95 -11.63 11.71
C TYR A 261 -5.41 -11.73 12.14
N ASP A 262 -5.72 -11.79 13.43
CA ASP A 262 -7.09 -11.77 13.95
C ASP A 262 -7.85 -10.52 13.50
N ARG A 263 -7.22 -9.34 13.57
CA ARG A 263 -7.79 -8.10 13.03
C ARG A 263 -7.98 -8.13 11.52
N ARG A 264 -7.05 -8.71 10.77
CA ARG A 264 -7.17 -8.84 9.30
C ARG A 264 -8.30 -9.79 8.92
N ILE A 265 -8.46 -10.89 9.67
CA ILE A 265 -9.51 -11.90 9.46
C ILE A 265 -10.86 -11.25 9.73
N ALA A 266 -11.04 -10.60 10.88
CA ALA A 266 -12.25 -9.86 11.20
C ALA A 266 -12.62 -8.85 10.10
N ARG A 267 -11.63 -8.07 9.63
CA ARG A 267 -11.82 -7.10 8.54
C ARG A 267 -12.19 -7.74 7.20
N LEU A 268 -11.63 -8.90 6.87
CA LEU A 268 -12.00 -9.62 5.65
C LEU A 268 -13.51 -9.92 5.66
N TYR A 269 -14.00 -10.56 6.72
CA TYR A 269 -15.42 -10.91 6.84
C TYR A 269 -16.34 -9.69 6.91
N ASP A 270 -15.92 -8.63 7.62
CA ASP A 270 -16.66 -7.37 7.68
C ASP A 270 -16.79 -6.71 6.30
N ASN A 271 -15.69 -6.64 5.54
CA ASN A 271 -15.70 -6.07 4.19
C ASN A 271 -16.57 -6.87 3.24
N VAL A 272 -16.47 -8.21 3.25
CA VAL A 272 -17.35 -9.07 2.42
C VAL A 272 -18.81 -8.92 2.85
N GLY A 273 -19.07 -8.83 4.16
CA GLY A 273 -20.40 -8.62 4.73
C GLY A 273 -21.04 -7.30 4.31
N LYS A 274 -20.26 -6.23 4.13
CA LYS A 274 -20.73 -4.91 3.65
C LYS A 274 -20.81 -4.79 2.14
N SER A 275 -20.15 -5.69 1.41
CA SER A 275 -20.10 -5.67 -0.05
C SER A 275 -21.32 -6.36 -0.67
N LYS A 276 -21.77 -5.87 -1.83
CA LYS A 276 -22.73 -6.57 -2.69
C LYS A 276 -21.99 -7.52 -3.63
N ARG A 277 -20.89 -7.05 -4.23
CA ARG A 277 -20.04 -7.82 -5.16
C ARG A 277 -18.61 -7.87 -4.65
N THR A 278 -18.09 -9.07 -4.40
CA THR A 278 -16.72 -9.31 -3.93
C THR A 278 -15.94 -10.12 -4.96
N LEU A 279 -14.72 -9.69 -5.27
CA LEU A 279 -13.78 -10.43 -6.10
C LEU A 279 -12.64 -11.00 -5.25
N PHE A 280 -12.50 -12.32 -5.22
CA PHE A 280 -11.27 -12.97 -4.78
C PHE A 280 -10.31 -13.12 -5.96
N VAL A 281 -9.01 -12.97 -5.70
CA VAL A 281 -7.97 -13.09 -6.72
C VAL A 281 -6.97 -14.17 -6.32
N TRP A 282 -6.91 -15.24 -7.12
CA TRP A 282 -5.88 -16.26 -7.09
C TRP A 282 -4.82 -15.92 -8.13
N CYS A 283 -3.58 -15.77 -7.69
CA CYS A 283 -2.44 -15.58 -8.57
C CYS A 283 -1.41 -16.66 -8.26
N ASP A 284 -1.19 -17.52 -9.25
CA ASP A 284 -0.13 -18.51 -9.29
C ASP A 284 0.41 -18.52 -10.71
N LEU A 285 1.53 -17.82 -10.91
CA LEU A 285 2.10 -17.66 -12.24
C LEU A 285 2.74 -18.94 -12.77
N MET A 286 2.96 -19.97 -11.94
CA MET A 286 3.67 -21.18 -12.37
C MET A 286 2.73 -22.37 -12.58
N ARG A 287 1.58 -22.38 -11.89
CA ARG A 287 0.62 -23.49 -11.94
C ARG A 287 -0.75 -22.92 -12.29
N PRO A 288 -1.16 -22.99 -13.57
CA PRO A 288 -2.53 -22.68 -13.93
C PRO A 288 -3.51 -23.63 -13.21
N LEU A 289 -4.72 -23.15 -12.97
CA LEU A 289 -5.78 -24.01 -12.46
C LEU A 289 -6.21 -25.01 -13.54
N PRO A 290 -6.67 -26.21 -13.15
CA PRO A 290 -7.37 -27.09 -14.08
C PRO A 290 -8.63 -26.41 -14.65
N GLU A 291 -9.14 -26.94 -15.76
CA GLU A 291 -10.23 -26.35 -16.56
C GLU A 291 -11.46 -25.94 -15.72
N ASP A 292 -11.83 -26.77 -14.75
CA ASP A 292 -12.95 -26.56 -13.83
C ASP A 292 -12.55 -25.92 -12.48
N GLY A 293 -11.25 -25.84 -12.19
CA GLY A 293 -10.72 -25.45 -10.88
C GLY A 293 -11.17 -24.06 -10.43
N ARG A 294 -11.34 -23.13 -11.38
CA ARG A 294 -11.90 -21.80 -11.08
C ARG A 294 -13.36 -21.88 -10.65
N ALA A 295 -14.18 -22.65 -11.36
CA ALA A 295 -15.61 -22.78 -11.06
C ALA A 295 -15.85 -23.49 -9.73
N VAL A 296 -15.08 -24.55 -9.45
CA VAL A 296 -15.09 -25.26 -8.17
C VAL A 296 -14.73 -24.32 -7.01
N ALA A 297 -13.64 -23.56 -7.16
CA ALA A 297 -13.20 -22.62 -6.14
C ALA A 297 -14.20 -21.46 -5.94
N GLU A 298 -14.80 -20.93 -7.00
CA GLU A 298 -15.84 -19.89 -6.90
C GLU A 298 -17.10 -20.42 -6.19
N SER A 299 -17.52 -21.66 -6.47
CA SER A 299 -18.64 -22.30 -5.78
C SER A 299 -18.42 -22.41 -4.27
N ARG A 300 -17.22 -22.84 -3.87
CA ARG A 300 -16.82 -22.93 -2.46
C ARG A 300 -16.79 -21.58 -1.75
N LEU A 301 -16.27 -20.55 -2.42
CA LEU A 301 -16.30 -19.19 -1.89
C LEU A 301 -17.74 -18.69 -1.72
N ARG A 302 -18.66 -18.99 -2.64
CA ARG A 302 -20.08 -18.65 -2.47
C ARG A 302 -20.73 -19.38 -1.31
N ALA A 303 -20.40 -20.65 -1.11
CA ALA A 303 -20.88 -21.41 0.05
C ALA A 303 -20.37 -20.81 1.37
N ALA A 304 -19.13 -20.31 1.40
CA ALA A 304 -18.55 -19.63 2.57
C ALA A 304 -19.19 -18.26 2.86
N PHE A 305 -19.82 -17.62 1.87
CA PHE A 305 -20.47 -16.31 2.00
C PHE A 305 -21.91 -16.33 1.43
N PRO A 306 -22.87 -16.99 2.12
CA PRO A 306 -24.24 -17.08 1.65
C PRO A 306 -24.87 -15.70 1.41
N GLY A 307 -25.59 -15.55 0.29
CA GLY A 307 -26.27 -14.30 -0.06
C GLY A 307 -25.37 -13.18 -0.60
N LYS A 308 -24.09 -13.45 -0.87
CA LYS A 308 -23.15 -12.50 -1.48
C LYS A 308 -22.81 -12.89 -2.92
N ASP A 309 -22.68 -11.89 -3.82
CA ASP A 309 -22.11 -12.13 -5.15
C ASP A 309 -20.59 -12.19 -5.02
N VAL A 310 -20.08 -13.41 -4.92
CA VAL A 310 -18.66 -13.70 -4.83
C VAL A 310 -18.17 -14.32 -6.14
N ARG A 311 -17.06 -13.77 -6.64
CA ARG A 311 -16.38 -14.20 -7.86
C ARG A 311 -14.92 -14.50 -7.60
N LEU A 312 -14.34 -15.36 -8.45
CA LEU A 312 -12.91 -15.66 -8.46
C LEU A 312 -12.29 -15.27 -9.80
N LEU A 313 -11.20 -14.51 -9.73
CA LEU A 313 -10.27 -14.31 -10.82
C LEU A 313 -9.02 -15.16 -10.58
N SER A 314 -8.69 -16.02 -11.53
CA SER A 314 -7.41 -16.75 -11.58
C SER A 314 -6.46 -16.02 -12.51
N VAL A 315 -5.18 -15.97 -12.15
CA VAL A 315 -4.10 -15.37 -12.94
C VAL A 315 -2.91 -16.32 -12.96
N SER A 316 -2.54 -16.78 -14.15
CA SER A 316 -1.47 -17.73 -14.41
C SER A 316 -0.59 -17.30 -15.60
N SER A 317 0.55 -17.98 -15.81
CA SER A 317 1.41 -17.73 -16.97
C SER A 317 0.84 -18.19 -18.29
N ASP A 318 -0.32 -18.83 -18.38
CA ASP A 318 -0.87 -19.31 -19.66
C ASP A 318 -2.11 -18.52 -20.10
N ASP A 319 -2.61 -17.62 -19.24
CA ASP A 319 -3.77 -16.79 -19.57
C ASP A 319 -3.45 -15.81 -20.71
N ASP A 320 -4.05 -16.05 -21.87
CA ASP A 320 -4.16 -15.03 -22.91
C ASP A 320 -5.28 -14.05 -22.51
N PHE A 321 -4.95 -12.77 -22.44
CA PHE A 321 -5.90 -11.71 -22.10
C PHE A 321 -6.18 -10.83 -23.33
N SER A 322 -5.63 -11.18 -24.50
CA SER A 322 -5.76 -10.44 -25.76
C SER A 322 -7.22 -10.27 -26.22
N HIS A 323 -8.09 -11.20 -25.82
CA HIS A 323 -9.50 -11.23 -26.19
C HIS A 323 -10.43 -10.48 -25.20
N ILE A 324 -9.95 -10.11 -24.01
CA ILE A 324 -10.76 -9.38 -23.02
C ILE A 324 -10.57 -7.88 -23.23
N LYS A 325 -11.56 -7.22 -23.86
CA LYS A 325 -11.62 -5.76 -24.03
C LYS A 325 -11.97 -5.06 -22.71
N SER A 326 -11.12 -5.18 -21.70
CA SER A 326 -11.21 -4.36 -20.48
C SER A 326 -9.85 -3.76 -20.11
N PRO A 327 -9.80 -2.50 -19.62
CA PRO A 327 -8.55 -1.88 -19.17
C PRO A 327 -7.83 -2.68 -18.08
N LEU A 328 -8.59 -3.44 -17.27
CA LEU A 328 -8.07 -4.36 -16.26
C LEU A 328 -7.34 -5.53 -16.92
N ALA A 329 -7.97 -6.20 -17.88
CA ALA A 329 -7.38 -7.33 -18.58
C ALA A 329 -6.16 -6.93 -19.41
N GLU A 330 -6.16 -5.76 -20.05
CA GLU A 330 -4.97 -5.27 -20.76
C GLU A 330 -3.82 -4.90 -19.81
N ALA A 331 -4.12 -4.29 -18.66
CA ALA A 331 -3.11 -3.97 -17.64
C ALA A 331 -2.53 -5.24 -17.00
N MET A 332 -3.38 -6.27 -16.82
CA MET A 332 -2.98 -7.60 -16.37
C MET A 332 -2.14 -8.29 -17.45
N HIS A 333 -2.59 -8.36 -18.71
CA HIS A 333 -1.85 -8.93 -19.84
C HIS A 333 -0.44 -8.36 -19.97
N ARG A 334 -0.32 -7.02 -20.06
CA ARG A 334 0.98 -6.35 -20.22
C ARG A 334 1.94 -6.60 -19.07
N ARG A 335 1.43 -6.87 -17.86
CA ARG A 335 2.25 -7.20 -16.69
C ARG A 335 2.55 -8.69 -16.60
N THR A 336 1.59 -9.56 -16.87
CA THR A 336 1.77 -11.02 -16.96
C THR A 336 2.80 -11.36 -18.03
N GLU A 337 2.81 -10.70 -19.18
CA GLU A 337 3.85 -10.82 -20.23
C GLU A 337 5.25 -10.40 -19.74
N ARG A 338 5.34 -9.27 -19.02
CA ARG A 338 6.60 -8.82 -18.42
C ARG A 338 7.09 -9.79 -17.34
N LEU A 339 6.18 -10.35 -16.56
CA LEU A 339 6.47 -11.39 -15.55
C LEU A 339 6.83 -12.73 -16.19
N ARG A 340 6.19 -13.13 -17.30
CA ARG A 340 6.54 -14.32 -18.11
C ARG A 340 7.99 -14.24 -18.55
N LEU A 341 8.42 -13.08 -19.06
CA LEU A 341 9.80 -12.86 -19.47
C LEU A 341 10.77 -12.84 -18.27
N LEU A 342 10.37 -12.26 -17.14
CA LEU A 342 11.17 -12.27 -15.90
C LEU A 342 11.34 -13.70 -15.35
N ILE A 343 10.27 -14.50 -15.35
CA ILE A 343 10.25 -15.91 -14.91
C ILE A 343 11.06 -16.78 -15.88
N ARG A 344 10.89 -16.62 -17.20
CA ARG A 344 11.72 -17.30 -18.22
C ARG A 344 13.21 -16.97 -18.05
N CYS A 345 13.55 -15.75 -17.65
CA CYS A 345 14.93 -15.39 -17.30
C CYS A 345 15.42 -16.06 -16.00
N LEU A 346 14.53 -16.30 -15.03
CA LEU A 346 14.85 -17.02 -13.79
C LEU A 346 14.91 -18.55 -13.96
N THR A 347 14.34 -19.10 -15.03
CA THR A 347 14.33 -20.54 -15.34
C THR A 347 15.22 -20.93 -16.52
N TRP A 348 16.04 -20.01 -17.07
CA TRP A 348 16.92 -20.30 -18.20
C TRP A 348 18.02 -21.30 -17.79
N PRO A 349 18.09 -22.51 -18.40
CA PRO A 349 18.97 -23.58 -17.93
C PRO A 349 20.45 -23.27 -18.12
N HIS A 350 20.80 -22.36 -19.03
CA HIS A 350 22.19 -22.01 -19.37
C HIS A 350 22.75 -20.79 -18.59
N LEU A 351 21.93 -20.08 -17.80
CA LEU A 351 22.38 -18.93 -17.02
C LEU A 351 22.79 -19.34 -15.61
N THR A 352 23.93 -18.85 -15.13
CA THR A 352 24.32 -18.98 -13.72
C THR A 352 23.38 -18.18 -12.81
N ARG A 353 23.36 -18.48 -11.50
CA ARG A 353 22.52 -17.75 -10.50
C ARG A 353 22.76 -16.23 -10.51
N ALA A 354 24.00 -15.80 -10.73
CA ALA A 354 24.37 -14.39 -10.89
C ALA A 354 23.82 -13.81 -12.20
N GLY A 355 23.90 -14.56 -13.30
CA GLY A 355 23.34 -14.19 -14.61
C GLY A 355 21.82 -14.00 -14.57
N ARG A 356 21.10 -14.92 -13.91
CA ARG A 356 19.65 -14.82 -13.69
C ARG A 356 19.26 -13.57 -12.89
N SER A 357 20.02 -13.27 -11.83
CA SER A 357 19.79 -12.09 -10.98
C SER A 357 20.09 -10.77 -11.71
N ALA A 358 21.11 -10.74 -12.57
CA ALA A 358 21.45 -9.57 -13.37
C ALA A 358 20.42 -9.30 -14.49
N ALA A 359 20.00 -10.35 -15.20
CA ALA A 359 18.96 -10.28 -16.23
C ALA A 359 17.63 -9.79 -15.64
N ARG A 360 17.24 -10.34 -14.47
CA ARG A 360 16.08 -9.89 -13.70
C ARG A 360 16.15 -8.38 -13.41
N ARG A 361 17.26 -7.90 -12.84
CA ARG A 361 17.44 -6.47 -12.52
C ARG A 361 17.38 -5.57 -13.75
N GLN A 362 17.98 -5.98 -14.87
CA GLN A 362 17.91 -5.23 -16.12
C GLN A 362 16.47 -5.14 -16.66
N LEU A 363 15.70 -6.22 -16.58
CA LEU A 363 14.31 -6.24 -17.01
C LEU A 363 13.40 -5.43 -16.07
N GLU A 364 13.62 -5.53 -14.75
CA GLU A 364 12.94 -4.70 -13.76
C GLU A 364 13.21 -3.21 -14.02
N LYS A 365 14.46 -2.84 -14.31
CA LYS A 365 14.86 -1.48 -14.72
C LYS A 365 14.19 -1.00 -15.99
N LYS A 366 14.27 -1.82 -17.05
CA LYS A 366 13.72 -1.52 -18.38
C LYS A 366 12.21 -1.31 -18.34
N TRP A 367 11.52 -1.95 -17.41
CA TRP A 367 10.06 -1.91 -17.31
C TRP A 367 9.52 -1.06 -16.16
N GLY A 368 10.40 -0.37 -15.43
CA GLY A 368 10.02 0.47 -14.28
C GLY A 368 9.35 -0.34 -13.16
N LEU A 369 9.80 -1.58 -12.97
CA LEU A 369 9.27 -2.51 -11.96
C LEU A 369 10.09 -2.53 -10.66
N GLU A 370 11.22 -1.80 -10.64
CA GLU A 370 12.13 -1.65 -9.49
C GLU A 370 11.44 -1.16 -8.19
#